data_AF-A0A0A7CN31-F1
#
_entry.id   AF-A0A0A7CN31-F1
#
_cell.length_a   1.000
_cell.length_b   1.000
_cell.length_c   1.000
_cell.angle_alpha   90.00
_cell.angle_beta   90.00
_cell.angle_gamma   90.00
#
_symmetry.space_group_name_H-M   'P 1'
#
loop_
_entity.id
_entity.type
_entity.pdbx_description
1 polymer ?
#
loop_
_entity_poly.entity_id
_entity_poly.type
_entity_poly.pdbx_seq_one_letter_code
_entity_poly.pdbx_strand_id
1 'polypeptide(L)'
;MRVIITTALLGFTAAETFTASTTGPAGGNPVFGASCGLMAGIPSTPAYQVSLNYAQYGQGQNCGRCVAVTCVDDRCKGKPTVVAQITDSGSSNSGDLLLSEQLFKKVTGATTDWYKVSWQFADCPVTGGVTVCAKSGSSPWWLAVQPTNTLGGVQSMTINGKPATYMSDINNYYFKADSTAATPLETTAITLTSFQGETISTLVSLTAGQCTQTNVQFQHVAQPTTVHVPVTSTPPPSTSAPPPSTSTPTSAPRACGIPEWNTDYPGNDISNFGATGDFISMLSQCCDACKDTANCAAYTLANDFCYLKSAGANSKPVNGATSVLMAGVPVPTTVPTPTTTSPAPTTSAPAPRTCANPEWNTDYPGNDISNFGATGDFNSMLAQCCKACGATGNCAVYTLANGVCYLKSAGGNSKPLNGATSVFMNAKCGATEADVDYYGNDVSRFGVSGDISSQLTVCCSACAVEPRCAGFTVNGGACNLKSVLTNRIPVKGAISALRQ
;
A
#
# COMPACT_ATOMS: atom_id res chain seq x y z
N MET A 1 -29.46 61.04 -24.11
CA MET A 1 -28.85 60.07 -23.18
C MET A 1 -28.91 58.70 -23.86
N ARG A 2 -27.79 58.03 -24.13
CA ARG A 2 -27.81 56.69 -24.77
C ARG A 2 -27.86 55.62 -23.69
N VAL A 3 -28.90 54.79 -23.69
CA VAL A 3 -28.98 53.59 -22.84
C VAL A 3 -28.16 52.50 -23.53
N ILE A 4 -27.10 52.03 -22.88
CA ILE A 4 -26.30 50.89 -23.35
C ILE A 4 -26.86 49.64 -22.67
N ILE A 5 -27.46 48.75 -23.45
CA ILE A 5 -27.90 47.44 -22.96
C ILE A 5 -26.69 46.51 -23.00
N THR A 6 -26.02 46.32 -21.86
CA THR A 6 -24.96 45.33 -21.70
C THR A 6 -25.58 43.94 -21.56
N THR A 7 -25.75 43.24 -22.69
CA THR A 7 -26.14 41.83 -22.71
C THR A 7 -25.04 40.99 -22.05
N ALA A 8 -25.30 40.49 -20.84
CA ALA A 8 -24.39 39.56 -20.17
C ALA A 8 -24.44 38.20 -20.88
N LEU A 9 -23.41 37.89 -21.67
CA LEU A 9 -23.20 36.52 -22.14
C LEU A 9 -22.81 35.65 -20.95
N LEU A 10 -23.75 34.83 -20.48
CA LEU A 10 -23.44 33.67 -19.66
C LEU A 10 -22.61 32.71 -20.51
N GLY A 11 -21.30 32.72 -20.32
CA GLY A 11 -20.39 31.80 -20.97
C GLY A 11 -20.63 30.38 -20.46
N PHE A 12 -21.39 29.59 -21.21
CA PHE A 12 -21.48 28.15 -20.99
C PHE A 12 -20.10 27.54 -21.26
N THR A 13 -19.35 27.29 -20.19
CA THR A 13 -18.15 26.44 -20.23
C THR A 13 -18.57 25.07 -20.74
N ALA A 14 -18.11 24.70 -21.95
CA ALA A 14 -18.35 23.37 -22.47
C ALA A 14 -17.76 22.34 -21.49
N ALA A 15 -18.57 21.35 -21.10
CA ALA A 15 -18.14 20.34 -20.14
C ALA A 15 -16.96 19.55 -20.73
N GLU A 16 -15.86 19.45 -19.97
CA GLU A 16 -14.66 18.79 -20.44
C GLU A 16 -14.97 17.32 -20.78
N THR A 17 -14.38 16.87 -21.89
CA THR A 17 -14.66 15.55 -22.48
C THR A 17 -13.38 14.74 -22.51
N PHE A 18 -13.42 13.59 -21.84
CA PHE A 18 -12.33 12.64 -21.67
C PHE A 18 -12.74 11.28 -22.21
N THR A 19 -11.92 10.24 -22.01
CA THR A 19 -12.31 8.87 -22.39
C THR A 19 -12.46 7.95 -21.19
N ALA A 20 -13.27 6.91 -21.34
CA ALA A 20 -13.43 5.88 -20.35
C ALA A 20 -13.55 4.49 -20.99
N SER A 21 -12.99 3.49 -20.30
CA SER A 21 -13.07 2.07 -20.67
C SER A 21 -13.61 1.24 -19.51
N THR A 22 -13.93 -0.03 -19.79
CA THR A 22 -14.18 -1.06 -18.77
C THR A 22 -12.85 -1.59 -18.21
N THR A 23 -12.86 -2.09 -16.98
CA THR A 23 -11.73 -2.84 -16.39
C THR A 23 -11.57 -4.27 -16.94
N GLY A 24 -12.55 -4.77 -17.70
CA GLY A 24 -12.54 -6.11 -18.30
C GLY A 24 -13.36 -7.17 -17.52
N PRO A 25 -13.59 -8.36 -18.12
CA PRO A 25 -14.62 -9.29 -17.65
C PRO A 25 -14.10 -10.36 -16.66
N ALA A 26 -14.34 -10.15 -15.36
CA ALA A 26 -14.50 -11.21 -14.37
C ALA A 26 -15.33 -10.66 -13.18
N GLY A 27 -16.42 -11.35 -12.83
CA GLY A 27 -17.33 -10.89 -11.77
C GLY A 27 -16.91 -11.37 -10.38
N GLY A 28 -16.99 -10.48 -9.37
CA GLY A 28 -16.77 -10.82 -7.97
C GLY A 28 -16.16 -9.67 -7.16
N ASN A 29 -16.99 -8.97 -6.38
CA ASN A 29 -16.55 -7.94 -5.44
C ASN A 29 -15.74 -8.61 -4.29
N PRO A 30 -14.63 -8.00 -3.83
CA PRO A 30 -14.75 -6.98 -2.80
C PRO A 30 -14.00 -5.67 -3.08
N VAL A 31 -14.37 -4.61 -2.36
CA VAL A 31 -13.78 -3.26 -2.39
C VAL A 31 -12.38 -3.20 -1.71
N PHE A 32 -11.74 -4.37 -1.51
CA PHE A 32 -10.61 -4.56 -0.59
C PHE A 32 -9.37 -5.03 -1.32
N GLY A 33 -8.54 -4.09 -1.79
CA GLY A 33 -7.22 -4.40 -2.39
C GLY A 33 -6.76 -3.46 -3.52
N ALA A 34 -7.67 -2.68 -4.10
CA ALA A 34 -7.38 -1.63 -5.09
C ALA A 34 -6.54 -0.48 -4.48
N SER A 35 -5.97 0.41 -5.31
CA SER A 35 -4.99 1.45 -4.90
C SER A 35 -5.43 2.31 -3.70
N CYS A 36 -6.74 2.53 -3.51
CA CYS A 36 -7.20 3.30 -2.36
C CYS A 36 -7.11 2.59 -1.00
N GLY A 37 -7.08 1.26 -0.97
CA GLY A 37 -7.07 0.49 0.28
C GLY A 37 -8.24 0.80 1.22
N LEU A 38 -9.44 1.06 0.66
CA LEU A 38 -10.62 1.41 1.43
C LEU A 38 -11.05 0.25 2.34
N MET A 39 -11.13 0.44 3.65
CA MET A 39 -11.63 -0.53 4.64
C MET A 39 -13.16 -0.61 4.68
N ALA A 40 -13.86 0.35 4.06
CA ALA A 40 -15.28 0.25 3.72
C ALA A 40 -15.61 1.12 2.49
N GLY A 41 -16.53 0.65 1.65
CA GLY A 41 -17.11 1.43 0.55
C GLY A 41 -18.53 1.91 0.89
N ILE A 42 -19.10 2.78 0.05
CA ILE A 42 -20.53 3.14 0.11
C ILE A 42 -21.41 2.00 -0.45
N PRO A 43 -22.75 1.97 -0.19
CA PRO A 43 -23.62 0.86 -0.61
C PRO A 43 -23.65 0.56 -2.11
N SER A 44 -23.35 1.54 -2.98
CA SER A 44 -23.30 1.35 -4.43
C SER A 44 -21.97 0.80 -4.96
N THR A 45 -20.89 0.85 -4.18
CA THR A 45 -19.52 0.48 -4.60
C THR A 45 -19.37 -0.95 -5.12
N PRO A 46 -20.11 -1.98 -4.63
CA PRO A 46 -20.06 -3.31 -5.23
C PRO A 46 -20.45 -3.36 -6.73
N ALA A 47 -21.17 -2.36 -7.22
CA ALA A 47 -21.54 -2.22 -8.63
C ALA A 47 -20.81 -1.06 -9.33
N TYR A 48 -20.70 0.11 -8.69
CA TYR A 48 -20.24 1.36 -9.30
C TYR A 48 -18.91 1.83 -8.71
N GLN A 49 -17.82 1.37 -9.31
CA GLN A 49 -16.44 1.75 -8.97
C GLN A 49 -15.78 2.45 -10.15
N VAL A 50 -14.83 3.33 -9.84
CA VAL A 50 -14.01 4.00 -10.84
C VAL A 50 -12.56 4.13 -10.39
N SER A 51 -11.65 3.91 -11.34
CA SER A 51 -10.23 4.25 -11.24
C SER A 51 -10.01 5.62 -11.87
N LEU A 52 -9.34 6.53 -11.15
CA LEU A 52 -8.87 7.78 -11.75
C LEU A 52 -7.53 7.57 -12.49
N ASN A 53 -7.18 8.47 -13.40
CA ASN A 53 -5.81 8.62 -13.85
C ASN A 53 -4.88 9.10 -12.71
N TYR A 54 -3.58 8.80 -12.80
CA TYR A 54 -2.63 9.00 -11.69
C TYR A 54 -2.54 10.45 -11.19
N ALA A 55 -2.69 11.43 -12.09
CA ALA A 55 -2.66 12.85 -11.74
C ALA A 55 -3.87 13.26 -10.87
N GLN A 56 -5.08 12.90 -11.30
CA GLN A 56 -6.31 13.22 -10.57
C GLN A 56 -6.57 12.26 -9.39
N TYR A 57 -5.96 11.06 -9.38
CA TYR A 57 -5.90 10.18 -8.22
C TYR A 57 -5.18 10.85 -7.03
N GLY A 58 -4.13 11.64 -7.30
CA GLY A 58 -3.46 12.47 -6.29
C GLY A 58 -2.85 11.66 -5.15
N GLN A 59 -2.13 10.57 -5.48
CA GLN A 59 -1.58 9.58 -4.52
C GLN A 59 -2.63 8.92 -3.60
N GLY A 60 -3.92 9.11 -3.86
CA GLY A 60 -5.02 8.58 -3.06
C GLY A 60 -5.74 9.63 -2.21
N GLN A 61 -5.41 10.92 -2.36
CA GLN A 61 -6.13 12.01 -1.70
C GLN A 61 -7.61 12.06 -2.13
N ASN A 62 -7.92 11.61 -3.34
CA ASN A 62 -9.29 11.57 -3.88
C ASN A 62 -10.02 10.22 -3.66
N CYS A 63 -9.42 9.30 -2.90
CA CYS A 63 -10.05 8.02 -2.57
C CYS A 63 -11.32 8.17 -1.74
N GLY A 64 -12.29 7.28 -1.98
CA GLY A 64 -13.58 7.30 -1.27
C GLY A 64 -14.50 8.45 -1.65
N ARG A 65 -14.02 9.50 -2.35
CA ARG A 65 -14.85 10.49 -3.04
C ARG A 65 -15.61 9.84 -4.18
N CYS A 66 -16.62 10.54 -4.71
CA CYS A 66 -17.37 10.09 -5.86
C CYS A 66 -17.25 11.05 -7.04
N VAL A 67 -17.57 10.52 -8.22
CA VAL A 67 -17.70 11.28 -9.47
C VAL A 67 -19.03 10.97 -10.13
N ALA A 68 -19.62 11.97 -10.78
CA ALA A 68 -20.77 11.82 -11.64
C ALA A 68 -20.28 11.69 -13.09
N VAL A 69 -20.53 10.55 -13.73
CA VAL A 69 -20.04 10.23 -15.08
C VAL A 69 -21.22 10.15 -16.07
N THR A 70 -21.08 10.81 -17.21
CA THR A 70 -22.08 10.83 -18.30
C THR A 70 -21.43 10.45 -19.62
N CYS A 71 -22.05 9.53 -20.36
CA CYS A 71 -21.60 9.16 -21.70
C CYS A 71 -21.94 10.27 -22.71
N VAL A 72 -20.94 10.81 -23.41
CA VAL A 72 -21.13 11.88 -24.40
C VAL A 72 -20.83 11.46 -25.84
N ASP A 73 -20.21 10.30 -26.03
CA ASP A 73 -20.03 9.61 -27.32
C ASP A 73 -21.34 9.53 -28.14
N ASP A 74 -21.22 9.42 -29.46
CA ASP A 74 -22.37 9.23 -30.35
C ASP A 74 -22.89 7.78 -30.33
N ARG A 75 -22.06 6.83 -29.85
CA ARG A 75 -22.39 5.41 -29.71
C ARG A 75 -23.17 5.09 -28.43
N CYS A 76 -23.32 6.04 -27.49
CA CYS A 76 -24.02 5.80 -26.22
C CYS A 76 -25.51 5.49 -26.46
N LYS A 77 -26.02 4.36 -25.96
CA LYS A 77 -27.45 3.97 -26.11
C LYS A 77 -28.42 4.83 -25.28
N GLY A 78 -27.88 5.68 -24.43
CA GLY A 78 -28.53 6.74 -23.67
C GLY A 78 -27.43 7.61 -23.03
N LYS A 79 -27.80 8.74 -22.41
CA LYS A 79 -26.83 9.62 -21.74
C LYS A 79 -27.17 9.81 -20.25
N PRO A 80 -27.25 8.73 -19.45
CA PRO A 80 -27.47 8.85 -18.01
C PRO A 80 -26.22 9.38 -17.31
N THR A 81 -26.42 10.24 -16.31
CA THR A 81 -25.39 10.56 -15.32
C THR A 81 -25.43 9.51 -14.21
N VAL A 82 -24.30 8.88 -13.91
CA VAL A 82 -24.19 7.83 -12.88
C VAL A 82 -23.10 8.20 -11.88
N VAL A 83 -23.40 8.11 -10.57
CA VAL A 83 -22.43 8.37 -9.51
C VAL A 83 -21.71 7.09 -9.11
N ALA A 84 -20.38 7.14 -9.05
CA ALA A 84 -19.51 6.02 -8.70
C ALA A 84 -18.44 6.44 -7.69
N GLN A 85 -18.01 5.52 -6.82
CA GLN A 85 -16.95 5.78 -5.84
C GLN A 85 -15.57 5.51 -6.43
N ILE A 86 -14.63 6.41 -6.14
CA ILE A 86 -13.20 6.27 -6.49
C ILE A 86 -12.57 5.24 -5.56
N THR A 87 -12.15 4.11 -6.13
CA THR A 87 -11.54 2.99 -5.41
C THR A 87 -10.11 2.67 -5.87
N ASP A 88 -9.67 3.20 -7.01
CA ASP A 88 -8.40 2.78 -7.64
C ASP A 88 -7.74 3.87 -8.51
N SER A 89 -6.60 3.54 -9.11
CA SER A 89 -5.91 4.34 -10.13
C SER A 89 -5.55 3.49 -11.36
N GLY A 90 -5.66 4.03 -12.58
CA GLY A 90 -5.62 3.18 -13.79
C GLY A 90 -5.36 3.82 -15.16
N SER A 91 -4.89 5.09 -15.23
CA SER A 91 -4.48 5.68 -16.51
C SER A 91 -3.39 6.75 -16.32
N SER A 92 -2.54 6.93 -17.33
CA SER A 92 -1.57 8.03 -17.42
C SER A 92 -2.14 9.29 -18.10
N ASN A 93 -3.25 9.18 -18.82
CA ASN A 93 -3.89 10.29 -19.52
C ASN A 93 -4.72 11.14 -18.56
N SER A 94 -4.58 12.47 -18.60
CA SER A 94 -5.40 13.37 -17.79
C SER A 94 -6.89 13.24 -18.13
N GLY A 95 -7.75 13.15 -17.12
CA GLY A 95 -9.20 13.03 -17.27
C GLY A 95 -9.74 11.63 -17.57
N ASP A 96 -8.90 10.67 -17.99
CA ASP A 96 -9.38 9.32 -18.29
C ASP A 96 -9.82 8.56 -17.04
N LEU A 97 -10.83 7.70 -17.22
CA LEU A 97 -11.43 6.84 -16.19
C LEU A 97 -11.43 5.36 -16.61
N LEU A 98 -11.16 4.44 -15.67
CA LEU A 98 -11.57 3.04 -15.83
C LEU A 98 -12.82 2.79 -14.98
N LEU A 99 -13.87 2.25 -15.58
CA LEU A 99 -15.17 2.00 -14.96
C LEU A 99 -15.34 0.50 -14.70
N SER A 100 -15.95 0.12 -13.57
CA SER A 100 -16.40 -1.26 -13.36
C SER A 100 -17.37 -1.70 -14.47
N GLU A 101 -17.41 -2.99 -14.83
CA GLU A 101 -18.22 -3.49 -15.96
C GLU A 101 -19.71 -3.05 -15.86
N GLN A 102 -20.28 -3.09 -14.66
CA GLN A 102 -21.66 -2.66 -14.42
C GLN A 102 -21.85 -1.15 -14.60
N LEU A 103 -20.88 -0.33 -14.16
CA LEU A 103 -20.90 1.12 -14.35
C LEU A 103 -20.73 1.47 -15.83
N PHE A 104 -19.72 0.89 -16.49
CA PHE A 104 -19.48 1.06 -17.92
C PHE A 104 -20.74 0.76 -18.73
N LYS A 105 -21.36 -0.40 -18.48
CA LYS A 105 -22.59 -0.84 -19.16
C LYS A 105 -23.80 0.04 -18.83
N LYS A 106 -23.88 0.59 -17.63
CA LYS A 106 -24.94 1.53 -17.21
C LYS A 106 -24.77 2.92 -17.86
N VAL A 107 -23.54 3.37 -18.06
CA VAL A 107 -23.17 4.67 -18.65
C VAL A 107 -23.26 4.64 -20.18
N THR A 108 -22.68 3.63 -20.84
CA THR A 108 -22.55 3.58 -22.32
C THR A 108 -23.62 2.73 -23.02
N GLY A 109 -24.12 1.68 -22.36
CA GLY A 109 -24.91 0.62 -23.00
C GLY A 109 -24.09 -0.41 -23.79
N ALA A 110 -22.75 -0.35 -23.72
CA ALA A 110 -21.81 -1.33 -24.26
C ALA A 110 -21.18 -2.18 -23.13
N THR A 111 -20.21 -3.05 -23.45
CA THR A 111 -19.52 -3.92 -22.47
C THR A 111 -17.99 -3.82 -22.51
N THR A 112 -17.43 -3.16 -23.53
CA THR A 112 -15.99 -2.91 -23.70
C THR A 112 -15.79 -1.75 -24.70
N ASP A 113 -14.54 -1.46 -25.06
CA ASP A 113 -14.04 -0.34 -25.88
C ASP A 113 -14.02 1.02 -25.15
N TRP A 114 -13.24 1.97 -25.68
CA TRP A 114 -13.11 3.33 -25.14
C TRP A 114 -14.23 4.24 -25.65
N TYR A 115 -14.93 4.91 -24.73
CA TYR A 115 -16.04 5.83 -25.02
C TYR A 115 -15.72 7.24 -24.53
N LYS A 116 -16.18 8.26 -25.25
CA LYS A 116 -16.14 9.64 -24.77
C LYS A 116 -17.10 9.83 -23.60
N VAL A 117 -16.60 10.37 -22.50
CA VAL A 117 -17.37 10.71 -21.30
C VAL A 117 -17.12 12.16 -20.89
N SER A 118 -18.06 12.74 -20.16
CA SER A 118 -17.83 13.93 -19.34
C SER A 118 -18.10 13.56 -17.88
N TRP A 119 -17.32 14.10 -16.96
CA TRP A 119 -17.47 13.82 -15.53
C TRP A 119 -16.99 14.96 -14.66
N GLN A 120 -17.46 14.97 -13.41
CA GLN A 120 -17.02 15.88 -12.35
C GLN A 120 -17.05 15.17 -11.00
N PHE A 121 -16.31 15.67 -10.01
CA PHE A 121 -16.50 15.25 -8.62
C PHE A 121 -17.94 15.52 -8.17
N ALA A 122 -18.50 14.60 -7.40
CA ALA A 122 -19.89 14.64 -6.96
C ALA A 122 -20.06 13.97 -5.59
N ASP A 123 -21.15 14.34 -4.92
CA ASP A 123 -21.50 13.84 -3.60
C ASP A 123 -21.81 12.34 -3.66
N CYS A 124 -21.22 11.57 -2.74
CA CYS A 124 -21.44 10.14 -2.65
C CYS A 124 -22.83 9.80 -2.12
N PRO A 125 -23.57 8.82 -2.70
CA PRO A 125 -24.80 8.28 -2.12
C PRO A 125 -24.50 7.41 -0.89
N VAL A 126 -24.12 8.08 0.20
CA VAL A 126 -23.85 7.51 1.53
C VAL A 126 -25.13 7.08 2.24
N THR A 127 -25.00 6.32 3.32
CA THR A 127 -26.11 6.02 4.24
C THR A 127 -25.62 6.06 5.69
N GLY A 128 -26.27 6.86 6.53
CA GLY A 128 -25.81 7.15 7.89
C GLY A 128 -24.57 8.06 7.94
N GLY A 129 -23.95 8.12 9.12
CA GLY A 129 -22.75 8.92 9.33
C GLY A 129 -21.47 8.31 8.75
N VAL A 130 -20.39 9.10 8.77
CA VAL A 130 -19.05 8.70 8.35
C VAL A 130 -18.60 7.48 9.14
N THR A 131 -18.00 6.52 8.45
CA THR A 131 -17.44 5.31 9.03
C THR A 131 -15.95 5.47 9.19
N VAL A 132 -15.45 5.42 10.43
CA VAL A 132 -14.04 5.62 10.75
C VAL A 132 -13.38 4.27 10.95
N CYS A 133 -12.35 3.99 10.14
CA CYS A 133 -11.63 2.72 10.16
C CYS A 133 -10.22 2.91 10.70
N ALA A 134 -9.77 2.06 11.62
CA ALA A 134 -8.40 2.04 12.11
C ALA A 134 -7.62 0.90 11.45
N LYS A 135 -6.50 1.22 10.78
CA LYS A 135 -5.72 0.23 10.02
C LYS A 135 -5.28 -0.93 10.91
N SER A 136 -5.22 -2.15 10.36
CA SER A 136 -4.55 -3.27 11.04
C SER A 136 -3.11 -2.90 11.42
N GLY A 137 -2.73 -3.23 12.65
CA GLY A 137 -1.52 -2.76 13.33
C GLY A 137 -1.67 -1.49 14.18
N SER A 138 -2.85 -0.83 14.18
CA SER A 138 -3.09 0.35 15.01
C SER A 138 -3.03 0.04 16.52
N SER A 139 -2.51 0.97 17.29
CA SER A 139 -2.32 0.90 18.75
C SER A 139 -2.22 2.32 19.34
N PRO A 140 -2.23 2.50 20.66
CA PRO A 140 -2.05 3.83 21.25
C PRO A 140 -0.73 4.53 20.90
N TRP A 141 0.28 3.81 20.42
CA TRP A 141 1.60 4.35 20.05
C TRP A 141 1.76 4.59 18.55
N TRP A 142 0.87 4.04 17.72
CA TRP A 142 0.83 4.20 16.28
C TRP A 142 -0.59 3.97 15.79
N LEU A 143 -1.28 5.02 15.33
CA LEU A 143 -2.64 4.95 14.82
C LEU A 143 -2.69 5.51 13.40
N ALA A 144 -3.29 4.75 12.47
CA ALA A 144 -3.58 5.18 11.11
C ALA A 144 -5.08 5.04 10.86
N VAL A 145 -5.75 6.15 10.55
CA VAL A 145 -7.21 6.27 10.43
C VAL A 145 -7.60 6.55 8.99
N GLN A 146 -8.66 5.90 8.53
CA GLN A 146 -9.30 6.15 7.24
C GLN A 146 -10.78 6.53 7.45
N PRO A 147 -11.22 7.72 7.00
CA PRO A 147 -12.63 8.08 6.96
C PRO A 147 -13.29 7.55 5.68
N THR A 148 -14.36 6.78 5.83
CA THR A 148 -15.13 6.14 4.74
C THR A 148 -16.61 6.49 4.86
N ASN A 149 -17.44 6.15 3.86
CA ASN A 149 -18.86 6.55 3.82
C ASN A 149 -19.05 8.08 4.02
N THR A 150 -18.24 8.87 3.32
CA THR A 150 -18.18 10.35 3.40
C THR A 150 -18.89 10.99 2.21
N LEU A 151 -19.72 12.01 2.44
CA LEU A 151 -20.45 12.70 1.37
C LEU A 151 -19.53 13.32 0.30
N GLY A 152 -18.64 14.25 0.68
CA GLY A 152 -17.70 14.92 -0.24
C GLY A 152 -16.22 14.46 -0.19
N GLY A 153 -15.91 13.50 0.68
CA GLY A 153 -14.54 13.11 1.06
C GLY A 153 -13.91 13.99 2.14
N VAL A 154 -12.70 13.62 2.58
CA VAL A 154 -11.94 14.33 3.63
C VAL A 154 -10.60 14.79 3.08
N GLN A 155 -10.34 16.09 3.18
CA GLN A 155 -9.08 16.72 2.78
C GLN A 155 -8.04 16.69 3.90
N SER A 156 -8.47 16.88 5.15
CA SER A 156 -7.59 16.84 6.33
C SER A 156 -8.33 16.38 7.59
N MET A 157 -7.56 15.96 8.61
CA MET A 157 -8.07 15.40 9.85
C MET A 157 -7.25 15.91 11.04
N THR A 158 -7.89 16.09 12.19
CA THR A 158 -7.19 16.11 13.49
C THR A 158 -7.61 14.92 14.35
N ILE A 159 -6.65 14.37 15.09
CA ILE A 159 -6.80 13.24 16.01
C ILE A 159 -6.38 13.73 17.40
N ASN A 160 -7.25 13.62 18.39
CA ASN A 160 -7.09 14.16 19.74
C ASN A 160 -6.61 15.64 19.75
N GLY A 161 -7.14 16.45 18.82
CA GLY A 161 -6.83 17.87 18.67
C GLY A 161 -5.51 18.19 17.93
N LYS A 162 -4.69 17.18 17.58
CA LYS A 162 -3.46 17.37 16.80
C LYS A 162 -3.69 17.08 15.31
N PRO A 163 -3.05 17.82 14.37
CA PRO A 163 -3.11 17.51 12.95
C PRO A 163 -2.61 16.09 12.65
N ALA A 164 -3.37 15.33 11.85
CA ALA A 164 -2.97 14.00 11.39
C ALA A 164 -2.19 14.10 10.06
N THR A 165 -1.11 13.35 9.93
CA THR A 165 -0.29 13.33 8.71
C THR A 165 -0.93 12.42 7.65
N TYR A 166 -1.28 12.96 6.48
CA TYR A 166 -1.68 12.13 5.35
C TYR A 166 -0.54 11.21 4.89
N MET A 167 -0.83 9.93 4.63
CA MET A 167 0.17 8.88 4.41
C MET A 167 0.53 8.70 2.92
N SER A 168 1.02 9.75 2.26
CA SER A 168 1.40 9.77 0.82
C SER A 168 2.35 8.66 0.37
N ASP A 169 3.23 8.23 1.27
CA ASP A 169 4.37 7.35 0.96
C ASP A 169 3.95 5.87 0.82
N ILE A 170 2.66 5.61 1.04
CA ILE A 170 2.00 4.31 0.92
C ILE A 170 0.78 4.58 0.04
N ASN A 171 0.69 3.94 -1.13
CA ASN A 171 -0.48 4.06 -2.04
C ASN A 171 -1.72 3.41 -1.40
N ASN A 172 -2.32 4.09 -0.42
CA ASN A 172 -3.53 3.76 0.32
C ASN A 172 -4.02 5.04 1.02
N TYR A 173 -5.32 5.20 1.21
CA TYR A 173 -5.92 6.39 1.82
C TYR A 173 -5.93 6.31 3.36
N TYR A 174 -4.95 6.92 4.04
CA TYR A 174 -4.89 6.97 5.52
C TYR A 174 -4.31 8.29 6.06
N PHE A 175 -4.75 8.66 7.27
CA PHE A 175 -4.24 9.76 8.08
C PHE A 175 -3.64 9.21 9.38
N LYS A 176 -2.34 9.45 9.60
CA LYS A 176 -1.58 8.97 10.76
C LYS A 176 -1.68 9.96 11.92
N ALA A 177 -1.92 9.47 13.12
CA ALA A 177 -1.86 10.29 14.33
C ALA A 177 -0.43 10.81 14.61
N ASP A 178 -0.34 11.94 15.30
CA ASP A 178 0.92 12.45 15.85
C ASP A 178 1.46 11.49 16.92
N SER A 179 2.70 11.02 16.75
CA SER A 179 3.29 9.97 17.59
C SER A 179 4.02 10.51 18.84
N THR A 180 3.84 11.77 19.22
CA THR A 180 4.51 12.36 20.41
C THR A 180 3.73 12.15 21.71
N ALA A 181 2.52 11.56 21.63
CA ALA A 181 1.72 11.17 22.79
C ALA A 181 0.93 9.89 22.52
N ALA A 182 0.59 9.15 23.58
CA ALA A 182 -0.33 8.03 23.46
C ALA A 182 -1.72 8.52 23.00
N THR A 183 -2.33 7.79 22.07
CA THR A 183 -3.65 8.07 21.49
C THR A 183 -4.62 6.95 21.88
N PRO A 184 -5.41 7.09 22.97
CA PRO A 184 -6.38 6.07 23.38
C PRO A 184 -7.35 5.72 22.25
N LEU A 185 -7.41 4.43 21.89
CA LEU A 185 -8.23 3.93 20.78
C LEU A 185 -9.70 3.85 21.20
N GLU A 186 -9.95 3.49 22.46
CA GLU A 186 -11.26 3.35 23.08
C GLU A 186 -12.06 4.67 23.12
N THR A 187 -11.38 5.83 23.14
CA THR A 187 -11.98 7.17 23.07
C THR A 187 -11.06 8.09 22.26
N THR A 188 -11.07 7.96 20.94
CA THR A 188 -10.36 8.88 20.03
C THR A 188 -11.30 10.03 19.63
N ALA A 189 -10.89 11.27 19.85
CA ALA A 189 -11.56 12.45 19.31
C ALA A 189 -11.07 12.73 17.89
N ILE A 190 -11.99 12.80 16.92
CA ILE A 190 -11.65 13.03 15.51
C ILE A 190 -12.43 14.23 14.99
N THR A 191 -11.71 15.10 14.29
CA THR A 191 -12.29 16.17 13.47
C THR A 191 -11.89 15.97 12.02
N LEU A 192 -12.86 16.03 11.11
CA LEU A 192 -12.70 15.81 9.68
C LEU A 192 -13.06 17.09 8.91
N THR A 193 -12.17 17.53 8.02
CA THR A 193 -12.41 18.66 7.12
C THR A 193 -12.64 18.16 5.70
N SER A 194 -13.77 18.50 5.09
CA SER A 194 -14.09 18.09 3.71
C SER A 194 -13.31 18.87 2.66
N PHE A 195 -13.30 18.39 1.42
CA PHE A 195 -12.76 19.14 0.28
C PHE A 195 -13.53 20.45 -0.03
N GLN A 196 -14.70 20.67 0.59
CA GLN A 196 -15.46 21.92 0.53
C GLN A 196 -15.26 22.81 1.78
N GLY A 197 -14.33 22.46 2.68
CA GLY A 197 -14.01 23.22 3.89
C GLY A 197 -14.97 23.00 5.09
N GLU A 198 -16.00 22.16 4.95
CA GLU A 198 -16.87 21.78 6.07
C GLU A 198 -16.09 21.01 7.12
N THR A 199 -16.37 21.24 8.39
CA THR A 199 -15.72 20.54 9.50
C THR A 199 -16.76 19.82 10.36
N ILE A 200 -16.57 18.53 10.61
CA ILE A 200 -17.37 17.73 11.55
C ILE A 200 -16.47 17.08 12.60
N SER A 201 -16.94 16.97 13.84
CA SER A 201 -16.20 16.39 14.96
C SER A 201 -17.03 15.32 15.68
N THR A 202 -16.38 14.26 16.16
CA THR A 202 -17.02 13.22 16.98
C THR A 202 -16.03 12.47 17.85
N LEU A 203 -16.53 11.73 18.84
CA LEU A 203 -15.78 10.74 19.61
C LEU A 203 -16.03 9.37 19.02
N VAL A 204 -14.99 8.57 18.84
CA VAL A 204 -15.09 7.21 18.29
C VAL A 204 -14.21 6.24 19.05
N SER A 205 -14.77 5.06 19.34
CA SER A 205 -14.01 3.90 19.81
C SER A 205 -13.51 3.11 18.61
N LEU A 206 -12.20 2.90 18.53
CA LEU A 206 -11.50 2.29 17.41
C LEU A 206 -10.91 0.94 17.83
N THR A 207 -10.97 -0.03 16.92
CA THR A 207 -10.30 -1.33 17.05
C THR A 207 -9.43 -1.55 15.81
N ALA A 208 -8.20 -2.02 15.99
CA ALA A 208 -7.27 -2.23 14.88
C ALA A 208 -7.82 -3.23 13.86
N GLY A 209 -7.82 -2.86 12.58
CA GLY A 209 -8.39 -3.66 11.50
C GLY A 209 -9.92 -3.57 11.38
N GLN A 210 -10.58 -2.70 12.15
CA GLN A 210 -12.05 -2.57 12.18
C GLN A 210 -12.51 -1.15 11.80
N CYS A 211 -13.82 -1.04 11.54
CA CYS A 211 -14.51 0.19 11.19
C CYS A 211 -15.67 0.47 12.16
N THR A 212 -15.76 1.70 12.66
CA THR A 212 -16.83 2.15 13.55
C THR A 212 -17.65 3.23 12.85
N GLN A 213 -18.96 3.00 12.67
CA GLN A 213 -19.85 4.01 12.09
C GLN A 213 -20.19 5.08 13.12
N THR A 214 -20.11 6.35 12.72
CA THR A 214 -20.43 7.51 13.55
C THR A 214 -21.84 8.04 13.28
N ASN A 215 -22.29 8.98 14.10
CA ASN A 215 -23.57 9.68 13.96
C ASN A 215 -23.46 11.03 13.20
N VAL A 216 -22.30 11.38 12.64
CA VAL A 216 -22.05 12.66 11.95
C VAL A 216 -21.76 12.47 10.47
N GLN A 217 -22.21 13.41 9.64
CA GLN A 217 -21.97 13.43 8.19
C GLN A 217 -21.84 14.88 7.72
N PHE A 218 -21.05 15.13 6.69
CA PHE A 218 -21.05 16.43 5.99
C PHE A 218 -22.45 16.73 5.42
N GLN A 219 -22.78 18.01 5.25
CA GLN A 219 -24.13 18.45 4.85
C GLN A 219 -24.14 19.24 3.54
N HIS A 220 -22.96 19.60 3.02
CA HIS A 220 -22.75 20.57 1.95
C HIS A 220 -23.40 21.92 2.26
N VAL A 221 -22.70 22.65 3.13
CA VAL A 221 -23.12 23.91 3.75
C VAL A 221 -23.39 25.00 2.72
N ALA A 222 -24.67 25.13 2.36
CA ALA A 222 -25.28 26.44 2.35
C ALA A 222 -25.29 26.98 3.80
N GLN A 223 -24.68 28.13 4.02
CA GLN A 223 -24.49 28.74 5.34
C GLN A 223 -25.80 29.39 5.85
N PRO A 224 -26.00 29.57 7.17
CA PRO A 224 -26.04 28.55 8.22
C PRO A 224 -27.40 28.55 8.97
N THR A 225 -27.78 27.46 9.65
CA THR A 225 -28.98 27.46 10.52
C THR A 225 -28.81 26.69 11.85
N THR A 226 -28.97 27.44 12.94
CA THR A 226 -29.52 27.04 14.25
C THR A 226 -28.93 25.84 15.02
N VAL A 227 -28.07 26.19 15.98
CA VAL A 227 -27.80 25.55 17.28
C VAL A 227 -28.84 24.54 17.80
N HIS A 228 -28.39 23.36 18.24
CA HIS A 228 -29.07 22.60 19.29
C HIS A 228 -28.14 21.73 20.17
N VAL A 229 -27.96 22.14 21.43
CA VAL A 229 -27.17 21.49 22.51
C VAL A 229 -27.68 22.06 23.86
N PRO A 230 -27.75 21.33 25.00
CA PRO A 230 -27.78 19.88 25.25
C PRO A 230 -29.06 19.45 26.02
N VAL A 231 -29.16 18.17 26.43
CA VAL A 231 -29.89 17.77 27.66
C VAL A 231 -29.16 16.64 28.39
N THR A 232 -29.18 16.71 29.74
CA THR A 232 -28.48 15.80 30.67
C THR A 232 -29.46 15.10 31.61
N SER A 233 -29.24 13.83 31.95
CA SER A 233 -29.85 13.19 33.13
C SER A 233 -29.08 11.94 33.61
N THR A 234 -28.87 11.80 34.93
CA THR A 234 -28.13 10.70 35.61
C THR A 234 -28.30 10.82 37.14
N PRO A 235 -28.19 9.78 38.00
CA PRO A 235 -28.42 8.33 37.82
C PRO A 235 -29.82 7.92 38.39
N PRO A 236 -30.09 7.42 39.64
CA PRO A 236 -29.25 6.99 40.77
C PRO A 236 -29.17 5.42 40.96
N PRO A 237 -29.63 4.69 42.02
CA PRO A 237 -28.77 3.63 42.58
C PRO A 237 -29.38 2.22 42.84
N SER A 238 -28.55 1.17 42.81
CA SER A 238 -28.33 0.24 43.97
C SER A 238 -27.37 -0.93 43.67
N THR A 239 -26.65 -1.37 44.73
CA THR A 239 -26.06 -2.70 45.08
C THR A 239 -26.02 -3.86 44.07
N SER A 240 -25.03 -4.79 44.10
CA SER A 240 -23.85 -5.00 44.99
C SER A 240 -22.84 -5.97 44.33
N ALA A 241 -21.62 -6.06 44.87
CA ALA A 241 -20.52 -6.88 44.30
C ALA A 241 -20.38 -8.28 44.95
N PRO A 242 -20.07 -9.34 44.16
CA PRO A 242 -19.48 -10.60 44.63
C PRO A 242 -17.95 -10.49 44.90
N PRO A 243 -17.33 -11.46 45.60
CA PRO A 243 -15.96 -11.35 46.11
C PRO A 243 -14.85 -11.72 45.09
N PRO A 244 -13.59 -11.31 45.33
CA PRO A 244 -12.46 -11.66 44.48
C PRO A 244 -12.03 -13.13 44.68
N SER A 245 -11.94 -13.87 43.58
CA SER A 245 -11.38 -15.23 43.56
C SER A 245 -9.86 -15.21 43.44
N THR A 246 -9.18 -15.72 44.47
CA THR A 246 -7.72 -15.90 44.47
C THR A 246 -7.29 -16.95 43.45
N SER A 247 -6.30 -16.63 42.61
CA SER A 247 -5.59 -17.60 41.78
C SER A 247 -4.10 -17.64 42.13
N THR A 248 -3.55 -18.86 42.17
CA THR A 248 -2.13 -19.14 42.42
C THR A 248 -1.28 -18.93 41.15
N PRO A 249 0.05 -18.81 41.26
CA PRO A 249 0.91 -18.47 40.12
C PRO A 249 1.03 -19.62 39.11
N THR A 250 0.20 -19.60 38.08
CA THR A 250 0.34 -20.46 36.90
C THR A 250 1.53 -20.01 36.06
N SER A 251 2.29 -20.98 35.52
CA SER A 251 3.43 -20.73 34.63
C SER A 251 3.01 -19.99 33.34
N ALA A 252 3.93 -19.19 32.80
CA ALA A 252 3.68 -18.42 31.58
C ALA A 252 3.23 -19.32 30.41
N PRO A 253 2.22 -18.90 29.62
CA PRO A 253 1.66 -19.73 28.56
C PRO A 253 2.68 -19.98 27.45
N ARG A 254 2.81 -21.24 27.04
CA ARG A 254 3.61 -21.65 25.88
C ARG A 254 3.00 -21.06 24.61
N ALA A 255 3.74 -20.20 23.93
CA ALA A 255 3.34 -19.61 22.66
C ALA A 255 4.04 -20.32 21.49
N CYS A 256 3.44 -20.29 20.30
CA CYS A 256 4.10 -20.76 19.08
C CYS A 256 5.03 -19.65 18.56
N GLY A 257 6.21 -20.03 18.08
CA GLY A 257 7.19 -19.11 17.50
C GLY A 257 6.87 -18.70 16.06
N ILE A 258 7.85 -18.08 15.42
CA ILE A 258 7.77 -17.68 14.00
C ILE A 258 7.92 -18.93 13.13
N PRO A 259 7.12 -19.12 12.07
CA PRO A 259 7.27 -20.26 11.17
C PRO A 259 8.52 -20.19 10.29
N GLU A 260 9.24 -21.31 10.20
CA GLU A 260 10.35 -21.58 9.29
C GLU A 260 9.83 -22.33 8.05
N TRP A 261 9.86 -21.66 6.90
CA TRP A 261 9.26 -22.12 5.65
C TRP A 261 10.24 -22.92 4.79
N ASN A 262 9.74 -23.99 4.16
CA ASN A 262 10.55 -25.00 3.47
C ASN A 262 11.59 -25.68 4.37
N THR A 263 11.22 -25.86 5.63
CA THR A 263 12.06 -26.47 6.69
C THR A 263 11.33 -27.66 7.30
N ASP A 264 12.03 -28.79 7.41
CA ASP A 264 11.69 -29.91 8.30
C ASP A 264 12.70 -29.98 9.46
N TYR A 265 12.25 -30.49 10.60
CA TYR A 265 13.06 -30.82 11.77
C TYR A 265 13.14 -32.35 11.94
N PRO A 266 13.83 -33.08 11.04
CA PRO A 266 13.68 -34.52 10.86
C PRO A 266 13.90 -35.34 12.15
N GLY A 267 12.87 -36.10 12.52
CA GLY A 267 12.84 -36.94 13.71
C GLY A 267 12.29 -36.23 14.95
N ASN A 268 12.45 -36.87 16.11
CA ASN A 268 11.90 -36.43 17.41
C ASN A 268 10.35 -36.37 17.46
N ASP A 269 9.66 -36.97 16.48
CA ASP A 269 8.21 -36.99 16.40
C ASP A 269 7.57 -37.74 17.58
N ILE A 270 6.67 -37.06 18.31
CA ILE A 270 5.88 -37.60 19.43
C ILE A 270 4.57 -38.17 18.89
N SER A 271 3.94 -37.45 17.96
CA SER A 271 2.64 -37.78 17.38
C SER A 271 2.46 -37.07 16.04
N ASN A 272 1.50 -37.52 15.24
CA ASN A 272 1.05 -36.80 14.05
C ASN A 272 -0.46 -36.95 13.85
N PHE A 273 -1.06 -36.01 13.13
CA PHE A 273 -2.47 -36.03 12.73
C PHE A 273 -2.68 -35.21 11.45
N GLY A 274 -3.71 -35.53 10.67
CA GLY A 274 -4.12 -34.72 9.53
C GLY A 274 -4.85 -33.45 9.99
N ALA A 275 -4.38 -32.29 9.55
CA ALA A 275 -5.06 -31.01 9.72
C ALA A 275 -5.95 -30.71 8.50
N THR A 276 -6.92 -29.81 8.64
CA THR A 276 -7.87 -29.49 7.57
C THR A 276 -8.20 -28.00 7.48
N GLY A 277 -8.75 -27.57 6.34
CA GLY A 277 -9.07 -26.16 6.07
C GLY A 277 -8.00 -25.48 5.21
N ASP A 278 -7.85 -24.17 5.35
CA ASP A 278 -6.75 -23.43 4.74
C ASP A 278 -5.43 -23.59 5.53
N PHE A 279 -4.32 -23.18 4.94
CA PHE A 279 -2.99 -23.35 5.54
C PHE A 279 -2.83 -22.65 6.91
N ILE A 280 -3.46 -21.48 7.13
CA ILE A 280 -3.37 -20.78 8.43
C ILE A 280 -4.21 -21.50 9.48
N SER A 281 -5.39 -22.01 9.10
CA SER A 281 -6.18 -22.90 9.96
C SER A 281 -5.41 -24.18 10.33
N MET A 282 -4.71 -24.81 9.38
CA MET A 282 -3.85 -25.98 9.64
C MET A 282 -2.68 -25.64 10.57
N LEU A 283 -2.03 -24.50 10.36
CA LEU A 283 -0.94 -24.03 11.20
C LEU A 283 -1.40 -23.76 12.65
N SER A 284 -2.61 -23.22 12.84
CA SER A 284 -3.22 -23.10 14.17
C SER A 284 -3.48 -24.48 14.79
N GLN A 285 -4.06 -25.43 14.04
CA GLN A 285 -4.28 -26.80 14.53
C GLN A 285 -2.97 -27.45 15.03
N CYS A 286 -1.87 -27.35 14.28
CA CYS A 286 -0.58 -27.84 14.74
C CYS A 286 -0.06 -27.09 16.00
N CYS A 287 -0.22 -25.77 16.02
CA CYS A 287 0.17 -24.89 17.11
C CYS A 287 -0.56 -25.22 18.42
N ASP A 288 -1.88 -25.35 18.37
CA ASP A 288 -2.73 -25.61 19.53
C ASP A 288 -2.49 -27.03 20.05
N ALA A 289 -2.42 -28.04 19.17
CA ALA A 289 -2.06 -29.40 19.57
C ALA A 289 -0.65 -29.51 20.20
N CYS A 290 0.32 -28.66 19.82
CA CYS A 290 1.63 -28.60 20.45
C CYS A 290 1.67 -27.85 21.80
N LYS A 291 0.68 -26.98 22.09
CA LYS A 291 0.51 -26.42 23.44
C LYS A 291 0.01 -27.48 24.41
N ASP A 292 -0.96 -28.27 23.97
CA ASP A 292 -1.64 -29.29 24.78
C ASP A 292 -0.83 -30.59 24.92
N THR A 293 0.07 -30.88 23.96
CA THR A 293 0.95 -32.06 24.02
C THR A 293 2.14 -31.82 24.96
N ALA A 294 2.15 -32.52 26.10
CA ALA A 294 3.28 -32.53 27.02
C ALA A 294 4.60 -32.90 26.32
N ASN A 295 5.66 -32.14 26.61
CA ASN A 295 6.98 -32.23 25.98
C ASN A 295 7.06 -31.90 24.48
N CYS A 296 5.98 -31.44 23.82
CA CYS A 296 6.11 -30.84 22.49
C CYS A 296 6.96 -29.57 22.58
N ALA A 297 7.97 -29.43 21.73
CA ALA A 297 8.88 -28.28 21.67
C ALA A 297 8.95 -27.66 20.27
N ALA A 298 8.50 -28.40 19.26
CA ALA A 298 8.32 -27.93 17.91
C ALA A 298 7.20 -28.72 17.21
N TYR A 299 6.78 -28.27 16.04
CA TYR A 299 6.02 -29.08 15.10
C TYR A 299 6.48 -28.80 13.66
N THR A 300 6.08 -29.68 12.74
CA THR A 300 6.25 -29.48 11.29
C THR A 300 4.94 -29.81 10.60
N LEU A 301 4.42 -28.90 9.78
CA LEU A 301 3.28 -29.11 8.89
C LEU A 301 3.81 -29.47 7.49
N ALA A 302 3.43 -30.62 6.95
CA ALA A 302 3.80 -31.06 5.61
C ALA A 302 2.73 -32.01 5.03
N ASN A 303 2.35 -31.82 3.77
CA ASN A 303 1.32 -32.61 3.07
C ASN A 303 0.02 -32.77 3.90
N ASP A 304 -0.48 -31.66 4.43
CA ASP A 304 -1.67 -31.55 5.30
C ASP A 304 -1.59 -32.31 6.65
N PHE A 305 -0.44 -32.89 7.01
CA PHE A 305 -0.20 -33.52 8.31
C PHE A 305 0.63 -32.63 9.25
N CYS A 306 0.15 -32.45 10.47
CA CYS A 306 0.91 -31.91 11.59
C CYS A 306 1.74 -33.03 12.23
N TYR A 307 3.06 -32.86 12.31
CA TYR A 307 3.99 -33.73 13.01
C TYR A 307 4.54 -33.02 14.26
N LEU A 308 4.07 -33.40 15.45
CA LEU A 308 4.47 -32.79 16.73
C LEU A 308 5.77 -33.41 17.22
N LYS A 309 6.74 -32.59 17.66
CA LYS A 309 8.13 -32.98 17.90
C LYS A 309 8.63 -32.56 19.28
N SER A 310 9.43 -33.41 19.93
CA SER A 310 10.01 -33.16 21.26
C SER A 310 11.24 -32.24 21.24
N ALA A 311 11.81 -32.01 20.07
CA ALA A 311 12.85 -31.00 19.83
C ALA A 311 12.77 -30.50 18.38
N GLY A 312 12.91 -29.19 18.17
CA GLY A 312 13.22 -28.63 16.85
C GLY A 312 14.73 -28.68 16.62
N ALA A 313 15.21 -29.74 16.00
CA ALA A 313 16.62 -30.04 15.82
C ALA A 313 16.90 -30.60 14.42
N ASN A 314 18.18 -30.63 14.04
CA ASN A 314 18.64 -31.19 12.76
C ASN A 314 17.98 -30.60 11.50
N SER A 315 17.59 -29.31 11.56
CA SER A 315 16.86 -28.58 10.50
C SER A 315 17.40 -28.86 9.09
N LYS A 316 16.50 -29.20 8.16
CA LYS A 316 16.80 -29.46 6.75
C LYS A 316 15.86 -28.70 5.82
N PRO A 317 16.37 -28.18 4.68
CA PRO A 317 15.52 -27.68 3.61
C PRO A 317 14.67 -28.81 3.02
N VAL A 318 13.34 -28.68 3.13
CA VAL A 318 12.35 -29.60 2.55
C VAL A 318 11.20 -28.76 1.98
N ASN A 319 11.08 -28.73 0.66
CA ASN A 319 10.07 -27.94 -0.04
C ASN A 319 8.66 -28.40 0.35
N GLY A 320 7.79 -27.47 0.77
CA GLY A 320 6.43 -27.77 1.25
C GLY A 320 6.33 -28.22 2.71
N ALA A 321 7.43 -28.30 3.46
CA ALA A 321 7.41 -28.44 4.92
C ALA A 321 7.50 -27.06 5.60
N THR A 322 6.79 -26.88 6.71
CA THR A 322 6.85 -25.66 7.53
C THR A 322 7.01 -26.03 9.00
N SER A 323 8.15 -25.69 9.59
CA SER A 323 8.49 -26.02 10.97
C SER A 323 8.35 -24.82 11.92
N VAL A 324 7.98 -25.06 13.17
CA VAL A 324 7.76 -24.00 14.18
C VAL A 324 8.31 -24.45 15.51
N LEU A 325 9.13 -23.62 16.16
CA LEU A 325 9.60 -23.80 17.54
C LEU A 325 8.58 -23.22 18.54
N MET A 326 8.44 -23.85 19.71
CA MET A 326 7.63 -23.30 20.81
C MET A 326 8.45 -22.27 21.61
N ALA A 327 7.91 -21.05 21.73
CA ALA A 327 8.53 -19.98 22.50
C ALA A 327 8.51 -20.32 24.00
N GLY A 328 9.68 -20.23 24.64
CA GLY A 328 9.88 -20.56 26.05
C GLY A 328 10.61 -21.88 26.32
N VAL A 329 10.99 -22.65 25.29
CA VAL A 329 11.88 -23.81 25.46
C VAL A 329 13.35 -23.35 25.37
N PRO A 330 14.17 -23.53 26.43
CA PRO A 330 15.59 -23.18 26.38
C PRO A 330 16.38 -24.17 25.51
N VAL A 331 17.16 -23.64 24.57
CA VAL A 331 18.05 -24.46 23.72
C VAL A 331 19.25 -24.95 24.54
N PRO A 332 19.54 -26.27 24.57
CA PRO A 332 20.74 -26.81 25.20
C PRO A 332 21.96 -26.59 24.28
N THR A 333 22.67 -25.48 24.49
CA THR A 333 23.82 -25.07 23.66
C THR A 333 25.13 -25.73 24.12
N THR A 334 25.66 -26.70 23.37
CA THR A 334 26.89 -27.45 23.75
C THR A 334 27.91 -27.61 22.62
N VAL A 335 28.38 -26.51 22.02
CA VAL A 335 29.62 -26.48 21.21
C VAL A 335 30.45 -25.24 21.58
N PRO A 336 31.76 -25.36 21.89
CA PRO A 336 32.57 -24.24 22.38
C PRO A 336 33.25 -23.41 21.29
N THR A 337 33.50 -22.14 21.58
CA THR A 337 34.19 -21.16 20.72
C THR A 337 35.71 -21.39 20.67
N PRO A 338 36.35 -21.43 19.49
CA PRO A 338 37.80 -21.30 19.35
C PRO A 338 38.22 -19.84 19.24
N THR A 339 39.03 -19.35 20.18
CA THR A 339 39.55 -17.97 20.18
C THR A 339 40.85 -17.86 19.38
N THR A 340 40.91 -16.99 18.37
CA THR A 340 42.17 -16.54 17.74
C THR A 340 42.13 -15.04 17.43
N THR A 341 43.31 -14.39 17.45
CA THR A 341 43.42 -12.93 17.51
C THR A 341 44.41 -12.42 16.45
N SER A 342 43.93 -11.74 15.41
CA SER A 342 44.74 -10.90 14.51
C SER A 342 43.86 -9.90 13.72
N PRO A 343 44.42 -8.78 13.21
CA PRO A 343 43.63 -7.61 12.83
C PRO A 343 43.39 -7.43 11.32
N ALA A 344 42.34 -6.63 11.00
CA ALA A 344 42.00 -6.05 9.69
C ALA A 344 41.52 -7.05 8.60
N PRO A 345 40.70 -6.63 7.60
CA PRO A 345 40.35 -5.24 7.23
C PRO A 345 38.90 -4.83 7.49
N THR A 346 38.65 -3.52 7.39
CA THR A 346 37.32 -2.91 7.47
C THR A 346 36.58 -3.04 6.14
N THR A 347 35.50 -3.82 6.09
CA THR A 347 34.52 -3.78 4.99
C THR A 347 33.14 -3.43 5.54
N SER A 348 32.67 -2.22 5.24
CA SER A 348 31.31 -1.78 5.57
C SER A 348 30.28 -2.65 4.84
N ALA A 349 29.30 -3.18 5.58
CA ALA A 349 28.14 -3.82 4.97
C ALA A 349 27.43 -2.84 4.01
N PRO A 350 27.00 -3.26 2.80
CA PRO A 350 26.27 -2.39 1.89
C PRO A 350 24.98 -1.86 2.53
N ALA A 351 24.79 -0.54 2.50
CA ALA A 351 23.54 0.06 2.96
C ALA A 351 22.38 -0.39 2.06
N PRO A 352 21.21 -0.76 2.63
CA PRO A 352 20.12 -1.38 1.87
C PRO A 352 19.68 -0.54 0.66
N ARG A 353 19.42 -1.22 -0.45
CA ARG A 353 18.75 -0.66 -1.63
C ARG A 353 17.24 -0.58 -1.37
N THR A 354 16.60 0.50 -1.81
CA THR A 354 15.13 0.65 -1.79
C THR A 354 14.53 0.17 -3.11
N CYS A 355 13.22 0.06 -3.21
CA CYS A 355 12.53 -0.41 -4.42
C CYS A 355 11.80 0.72 -5.13
N ALA A 356 11.76 0.65 -6.46
CA ALA A 356 11.09 1.60 -7.33
C ALA A 356 9.57 1.39 -7.33
N ASN A 357 8.86 2.17 -8.15
CA ASN A 357 7.42 2.02 -8.35
C ASN A 357 7.09 0.68 -9.03
N PRO A 358 5.93 0.05 -8.73
CA PRO A 358 5.55 -1.22 -9.36
C PRO A 358 5.01 -1.05 -10.77
N GLU A 359 5.45 -1.95 -11.66
CA GLU A 359 4.93 -2.17 -13.00
C GLU A 359 3.89 -3.28 -12.98
N TRP A 360 2.62 -2.87 -13.04
CA TRP A 360 1.45 -3.74 -12.92
C TRP A 360 1.21 -4.57 -14.18
N ASN A 361 0.65 -5.77 -13.99
CA ASN A 361 0.35 -6.76 -15.05
C ASN A 361 1.53 -7.01 -16.00
N THR A 362 2.76 -7.01 -15.46
CA THR A 362 4.00 -7.03 -16.24
C THR A 362 5.01 -8.00 -15.60
N ASP A 363 5.55 -8.90 -16.42
CA ASP A 363 6.68 -9.79 -16.11
C ASP A 363 7.89 -9.45 -16.99
N TYR A 364 9.07 -9.82 -16.52
CA TYR A 364 10.35 -9.69 -17.21
C TYR A 364 11.02 -11.08 -17.33
N PRO A 365 10.54 -11.98 -18.22
CA PRO A 365 10.87 -13.39 -18.15
C PRO A 365 12.38 -13.71 -18.19
N GLY A 366 12.84 -14.56 -17.28
CA GLY A 366 14.23 -15.00 -17.17
C GLY A 366 15.08 -14.12 -16.25
N ASN A 367 16.39 -14.35 -16.29
CA ASN A 367 17.41 -13.76 -15.39
C ASN A 367 17.20 -14.06 -13.88
N ASP A 368 16.31 -15.00 -13.55
CA ASP A 368 15.95 -15.37 -12.18
C ASP A 368 17.15 -15.92 -11.39
N ILE A 369 17.42 -15.30 -10.25
CA ILE A 369 18.45 -15.68 -9.27
C ILE A 369 17.89 -16.72 -8.30
N SER A 370 16.67 -16.47 -7.83
CA SER A 370 15.96 -17.30 -6.86
C SER A 370 14.47 -16.93 -6.86
N ASN A 371 13.64 -17.78 -6.25
CA ASN A 371 12.24 -17.45 -5.98
C ASN A 371 11.81 -17.98 -4.60
N PHE A 372 10.77 -17.38 -4.03
CA PHE A 372 10.18 -17.78 -2.76
C PHE A 372 8.71 -17.35 -2.67
N GLY A 373 7.89 -18.09 -1.92
CA GLY A 373 6.51 -17.69 -1.63
C GLY A 373 6.48 -16.53 -0.62
N ALA A 374 5.69 -15.50 -0.91
CA ALA A 374 5.44 -14.38 -0.02
C ALA A 374 3.97 -14.34 0.40
N THR A 375 3.72 -13.92 1.64
CA THR A 375 2.41 -14.10 2.30
C THR A 375 1.86 -12.80 2.90
N GLY A 376 0.62 -12.83 3.40
CA GLY A 376 -0.08 -11.65 3.88
C GLY A 376 -0.84 -10.93 2.76
N ASP A 377 -1.11 -9.63 2.94
CA ASP A 377 -1.71 -8.80 1.89
C ASP A 377 -0.70 -8.49 0.76
N PHE A 378 -1.20 -7.99 -0.37
CA PHE A 378 -0.37 -7.73 -1.55
C PHE A 378 0.80 -6.78 -1.27
N ASN A 379 0.62 -5.73 -0.45
CA ASN A 379 1.71 -4.81 -0.11
C ASN A 379 2.72 -5.47 0.84
N SER A 380 2.27 -6.35 1.73
CA SER A 380 3.17 -7.21 2.53
C SER A 380 3.99 -8.15 1.64
N MET A 381 3.40 -8.75 0.60
CA MET A 381 4.16 -9.56 -0.37
C MET A 381 5.19 -8.72 -1.13
N LEU A 382 4.79 -7.55 -1.63
CA LEU A 382 5.67 -6.61 -2.33
C LEU A 382 6.84 -6.16 -1.44
N ALA A 383 6.58 -5.87 -0.16
CA ALA A 383 7.61 -5.55 0.84
C ALA A 383 8.57 -6.74 1.11
N GLN A 384 8.07 -7.98 1.11
CA GLN A 384 8.92 -9.18 1.22
C GLN A 384 9.83 -9.34 -0.01
N CYS A 385 9.28 -9.28 -1.22
CA CYS A 385 10.08 -9.33 -2.46
C CYS A 385 11.13 -8.21 -2.49
N CYS A 386 10.72 -6.99 -2.13
CA CYS A 386 11.58 -5.81 -2.05
C CYS A 386 12.76 -6.01 -1.07
N LYS A 387 12.46 -6.43 0.16
CA LYS A 387 13.48 -6.70 1.19
C LYS A 387 14.46 -7.79 0.74
N ALA A 388 13.98 -8.84 0.10
CA ALA A 388 14.81 -9.93 -0.38
C ALA A 388 15.71 -9.51 -1.57
N CYS A 389 15.17 -8.74 -2.53
CA CYS A 389 15.97 -8.18 -3.63
C CYS A 389 16.99 -7.16 -3.11
N GLY A 390 16.61 -6.28 -2.17
CA GLY A 390 17.51 -5.30 -1.54
C GLY A 390 18.61 -5.88 -0.65
N ALA A 391 18.45 -7.12 -0.17
CA ALA A 391 19.50 -7.89 0.49
C ALA A 391 20.37 -8.71 -0.49
N THR A 392 19.92 -8.90 -1.74
CA THR A 392 20.60 -9.72 -2.75
C THR A 392 21.45 -8.83 -3.65
N GLY A 393 22.77 -8.84 -3.46
CA GLY A 393 23.69 -7.86 -4.06
C GLY A 393 23.65 -7.75 -5.60
N ASN A 394 23.25 -8.81 -6.31
CA ASN A 394 23.07 -8.85 -7.75
C ASN A 394 21.59 -8.84 -8.22
N CYS A 395 20.61 -8.63 -7.33
CA CYS A 395 19.21 -8.46 -7.71
C CYS A 395 18.94 -7.02 -8.15
N ALA A 396 18.32 -6.86 -9.32
CA ALA A 396 18.03 -5.58 -9.96
C ALA A 396 16.53 -5.35 -10.18
N VAL A 397 15.74 -6.42 -10.29
CA VAL A 397 14.29 -6.41 -10.41
C VAL A 397 13.73 -7.66 -9.74
N TYR A 398 12.50 -7.61 -9.26
CA TYR A 398 11.74 -8.81 -8.94
C TYR A 398 10.38 -8.79 -9.61
N THR A 399 9.78 -9.96 -9.80
CA THR A 399 8.38 -10.11 -10.21
C THR A 399 7.61 -10.84 -9.12
N LEU A 400 6.55 -10.24 -8.59
CA LEU A 400 5.57 -10.93 -7.76
C LEU A 400 4.45 -11.46 -8.66
N ALA A 401 4.24 -12.77 -8.70
CA ALA A 401 3.13 -13.38 -9.43
C ALA A 401 2.59 -14.60 -8.67
N ASN A 402 1.27 -14.75 -8.55
CA ASN A 402 0.61 -15.86 -7.86
C ASN A 402 1.12 -16.13 -6.42
N GLY A 403 1.50 -15.07 -5.69
CA GLY A 403 2.08 -15.19 -4.34
C GLY A 403 3.57 -15.60 -4.30
N VAL A 404 4.25 -15.68 -5.43
CA VAL A 404 5.69 -16.01 -5.52
C VAL A 404 6.49 -14.78 -5.95
N CYS A 405 7.49 -14.42 -5.15
CA CYS A 405 8.53 -13.47 -5.52
C CYS A 405 9.60 -14.17 -6.36
N TYR A 406 9.81 -13.73 -7.60
CA TYR A 406 10.88 -14.15 -8.48
C TYR A 406 11.95 -13.05 -8.52
N LEU A 407 13.08 -13.25 -7.83
CA LEU A 407 14.20 -12.30 -7.80
C LEU A 407 15.06 -12.46 -9.06
N LYS A 408 15.37 -11.37 -9.76
CA LYS A 408 16.04 -11.38 -11.07
C LYS A 408 17.25 -10.44 -11.10
N SER A 409 18.26 -10.85 -11.87
CA SER A 409 19.53 -10.13 -12.01
C SER A 409 19.51 -8.98 -13.03
N ALA A 410 18.53 -8.98 -13.95
CA ALA A 410 18.27 -7.87 -14.86
C ALA A 410 16.83 -7.92 -15.38
N GLY A 411 16.21 -6.76 -15.62
CA GLY A 411 15.00 -6.68 -16.43
C GLY A 411 15.32 -7.00 -17.89
N GLY A 412 14.74 -8.07 -18.42
CA GLY A 412 14.82 -8.43 -19.84
C GLY A 412 13.87 -7.61 -20.72
N ASN A 413 13.33 -8.23 -21.76
CA ASN A 413 12.17 -7.67 -22.47
C ASN A 413 10.91 -7.90 -21.62
N SER A 414 10.12 -6.86 -21.38
CA SER A 414 8.85 -6.97 -20.66
C SER A 414 7.82 -7.77 -21.45
N LYS A 415 6.89 -8.41 -20.74
CA LYS A 415 5.69 -9.04 -21.29
C LYS A 415 4.47 -8.72 -20.42
N PRO A 416 3.32 -8.38 -21.03
CA PRO A 416 2.05 -8.32 -20.31
C PRO A 416 1.69 -9.70 -19.73
N LEU A 417 1.43 -9.75 -18.42
CA LEU A 417 0.98 -10.93 -17.70
C LEU A 417 0.09 -10.51 -16.53
N ASN A 418 -1.22 -10.75 -16.65
CA ASN A 418 -2.19 -10.36 -15.63
C ASN A 418 -1.86 -10.99 -14.27
N GLY A 419 -1.87 -10.17 -13.21
CA GLY A 419 -1.53 -10.62 -11.85
C GLY A 419 -0.03 -10.78 -11.57
N ALA A 420 0.85 -10.56 -12.56
CA ALA A 420 2.27 -10.32 -12.33
C ALA A 420 2.53 -8.84 -12.05
N THR A 421 3.41 -8.53 -11.11
CA THR A 421 3.83 -7.16 -10.79
C THR A 421 5.34 -7.12 -10.67
N SER A 422 6.00 -6.41 -11.58
CA SER A 422 7.45 -6.28 -11.58
C SER A 422 7.90 -4.99 -10.91
N VAL A 423 8.98 -5.03 -10.17
CA VAL A 423 9.49 -3.89 -9.40
C VAL A 423 11.01 -3.86 -9.51
N PHE A 424 11.54 -2.81 -10.11
CA PHE A 424 12.98 -2.56 -10.14
C PHE A 424 13.48 -2.11 -8.76
N MET A 425 14.76 -2.35 -8.47
CA MET A 425 15.41 -1.70 -7.35
C MET A 425 15.61 -0.22 -7.68
N ASN A 426 15.25 0.67 -6.74
CA ASN A 426 15.63 2.08 -6.83
C ASN A 426 17.15 2.14 -6.78
N ALA A 427 17.74 2.44 -7.92
CA ALA A 427 19.17 2.62 -8.01
C ALA A 427 19.58 3.86 -7.21
N LYS A 428 20.71 3.76 -6.51
CA LYS A 428 21.41 4.95 -6.02
C LYS A 428 22.20 5.54 -7.18
N CYS A 429 22.58 6.80 -7.05
CA CYS A 429 23.60 7.36 -7.92
C CYS A 429 24.95 7.22 -7.22
N GLY A 430 25.95 6.77 -7.98
CA GLY A 430 27.31 6.55 -7.48
C GLY A 430 28.02 7.85 -7.12
N ALA A 431 29.27 7.71 -6.71
CA ALA A 431 30.15 8.86 -6.49
C ALA A 431 30.20 9.76 -7.74
N THR A 432 30.18 11.07 -7.52
CA THR A 432 30.19 12.07 -8.59
C THR A 432 31.60 12.32 -9.13
N GLU A 433 31.71 12.40 -10.46
CA GLU A 433 32.91 12.80 -11.17
C GLU A 433 32.79 14.26 -11.60
N ALA A 434 33.61 15.14 -11.02
CA ALA A 434 33.66 16.56 -11.35
C ALA A 434 34.55 16.85 -12.57
N ASP A 435 34.20 17.90 -13.31
CA ASP A 435 34.80 18.33 -14.59
C ASP A 435 34.73 17.26 -15.70
N VAL A 436 33.65 16.47 -15.74
CA VAL A 436 33.47 15.32 -16.64
C VAL A 436 32.09 15.30 -17.30
N ASP A 437 32.07 15.15 -18.62
CA ASP A 437 30.90 14.79 -19.43
C ASP A 437 31.15 13.44 -20.14
N TYR A 438 30.10 12.67 -20.36
CA TYR A 438 30.14 11.39 -21.09
C TYR A 438 29.41 11.58 -22.41
N TYR A 439 30.14 11.96 -23.46
CA TYR A 439 29.55 12.62 -24.62
C TYR A 439 28.65 11.69 -25.48
N GLY A 440 27.41 12.11 -25.67
CA GLY A 440 26.39 11.35 -26.39
C GLY A 440 25.71 10.26 -25.55
N ASN A 441 25.06 9.31 -26.24
CA ASN A 441 24.26 8.23 -25.64
C ASN A 441 23.06 8.72 -24.79
N ASP A 442 22.67 9.98 -24.92
CA ASP A 442 21.63 10.59 -24.09
C ASP A 442 20.24 10.00 -24.38
N VAL A 443 19.53 9.53 -23.36
CA VAL A 443 18.13 9.01 -23.45
C VAL A 443 17.09 10.08 -23.14
N SER A 444 17.46 11.09 -22.35
CA SER A 444 16.60 12.24 -22.02
C SER A 444 17.47 13.43 -21.62
N ARG A 445 16.98 14.64 -21.93
CA ARG A 445 17.62 15.91 -21.54
C ARG A 445 16.58 16.90 -21.07
N PHE A 446 16.81 17.51 -19.91
CA PHE A 446 15.91 18.50 -19.31
C PHE A 446 16.70 19.57 -18.53
N GLY A 447 16.08 20.72 -18.27
CA GLY A 447 16.69 21.81 -17.49
C GLY A 447 16.68 21.53 -15.99
N VAL A 448 17.76 21.88 -15.29
CA VAL A 448 17.88 21.82 -13.83
C VAL A 448 18.40 23.15 -13.27
N SER A 449 17.97 23.50 -12.07
CA SER A 449 18.27 24.78 -11.43
C SER A 449 18.46 24.61 -9.92
N GLY A 450 18.78 25.71 -9.22
CA GLY A 450 19.23 25.68 -7.83
C GLY A 450 20.73 25.42 -7.72
N ASP A 451 21.18 25.07 -6.52
CA ASP A 451 22.57 24.70 -6.25
C ASP A 451 22.95 23.34 -6.89
N ILE A 452 24.24 23.02 -6.90
CA ILE A 452 24.74 21.81 -7.56
C ILE A 452 24.22 20.51 -6.93
N SER A 453 23.98 20.47 -5.60
CA SER A 453 23.42 19.30 -4.92
C SER A 453 21.95 19.08 -5.31
N SER A 454 21.17 20.17 -5.41
CA SER A 454 19.80 20.12 -5.94
C SER A 454 19.77 19.62 -7.39
N GLN A 455 20.63 20.13 -8.27
CA GLN A 455 20.71 19.69 -9.67
C GLN A 455 21.08 18.20 -9.79
N LEU A 456 22.08 17.74 -9.03
CA LEU A 456 22.48 16.33 -8.94
C LEU A 456 21.34 15.44 -8.41
N THR A 457 20.58 15.91 -7.41
CA THR A 457 19.45 15.17 -6.83
C THR A 457 18.32 14.98 -7.85
N VAL A 458 17.92 16.02 -8.58
CA VAL A 458 16.88 15.91 -9.61
C VAL A 458 17.32 14.98 -10.75
N CYS A 459 18.58 15.09 -11.20
CA CYS A 459 19.14 14.14 -12.16
C CYS A 459 19.13 12.70 -11.67
N CYS A 460 19.49 12.48 -10.40
CA CYS A 460 19.55 11.16 -9.82
C CYS A 460 18.16 10.50 -9.78
N SER A 461 17.15 11.21 -9.28
CA SER A 461 15.76 10.74 -9.26
C SER A 461 15.25 10.39 -10.65
N ALA A 462 15.55 11.22 -11.66
CA ALA A 462 15.15 10.96 -13.04
C ALA A 462 15.87 9.73 -13.65
N CYS A 463 17.16 9.52 -13.35
CA CYS A 463 17.90 8.34 -13.81
C CYS A 463 17.50 7.05 -13.08
N ALA A 464 17.06 7.15 -11.82
CA ALA A 464 16.59 6.01 -11.05
C ALA A 464 15.27 5.44 -11.60
N VAL A 465 14.38 6.28 -12.15
CA VAL A 465 13.07 5.87 -12.70
C VAL A 465 13.04 5.67 -14.22
N GLU A 466 14.07 6.10 -14.97
CA GLU A 466 14.20 5.83 -16.41
C GLU A 466 14.89 4.46 -16.61
N PRO A 467 14.19 3.39 -17.05
CA PRO A 467 14.76 2.04 -17.09
C PRO A 467 16.06 1.95 -17.92
N ARG A 468 16.18 2.77 -18.98
CA ARG A 468 17.32 2.79 -19.91
C ARG A 468 18.52 3.61 -19.42
N CYS A 469 18.44 4.29 -18.26
CA CYS A 469 19.53 5.13 -17.76
C CYS A 469 20.66 4.31 -17.10
N ALA A 470 21.91 4.50 -17.48
CA ALA A 470 23.09 3.94 -16.79
C ALA A 470 23.83 4.98 -15.92
N GLY A 471 23.41 6.24 -15.98
CA GLY A 471 23.99 7.37 -15.26
C GLY A 471 23.62 8.69 -15.94
N PHE A 472 24.14 9.81 -15.47
CA PHE A 472 23.82 11.13 -16.01
C PHE A 472 25.02 12.08 -16.00
N THR A 473 24.89 13.19 -16.74
CA THR A 473 25.76 14.37 -16.64
C THR A 473 24.93 15.63 -16.45
N VAL A 474 25.20 16.39 -15.38
CA VAL A 474 24.82 17.81 -15.24
C VAL A 474 25.86 18.64 -15.97
N ASN A 475 25.45 19.47 -16.93
CA ASN A 475 26.33 20.41 -17.62
C ASN A 475 25.54 21.66 -18.04
N GLY A 476 26.03 22.87 -17.72
CA GLY A 476 25.42 24.13 -18.13
C GLY A 476 23.96 24.36 -17.71
N GLY A 477 23.52 23.81 -16.58
CA GLY A 477 22.12 23.86 -16.13
C GLY A 477 21.19 22.89 -16.86
N ALA A 478 21.73 21.92 -17.61
CA ALA A 478 20.98 20.82 -18.19
C ALA A 478 21.39 19.48 -17.57
N CYS A 479 20.40 18.67 -17.24
CA CYS A 479 20.57 17.25 -16.95
C CYS A 479 20.53 16.45 -18.25
N ASN A 480 21.48 15.55 -18.45
CA ASN A 480 21.55 14.65 -19.60
C ASN A 480 21.64 13.21 -19.07
N LEU A 481 20.54 12.46 -19.17
CA LEU A 481 20.49 11.05 -18.77
C LEU A 481 21.15 10.21 -19.85
N LYS A 482 22.10 9.36 -19.50
CA LYS A 482 22.93 8.56 -20.42
C LYS A 482 22.48 7.11 -20.42
N SER A 483 22.32 6.49 -21.60
CA SER A 483 22.07 5.04 -21.70
C SER A 483 23.29 4.19 -21.38
N VAL A 484 24.49 4.70 -21.68
CA VAL A 484 25.77 4.11 -21.29
C VAL A 484 26.75 5.24 -20.96
N LEU A 485 27.60 5.05 -19.95
CA LEU A 485 28.66 6.00 -19.61
C LEU A 485 29.96 5.65 -20.35
N THR A 486 30.01 5.99 -21.64
CA THR A 486 31.22 5.98 -22.49
C THR A 486 31.51 7.38 -23.06
N ASN A 487 32.61 7.54 -23.80
CA ASN A 487 33.06 8.83 -24.36
C ASN A 487 33.33 9.90 -23.28
N ARG A 488 33.95 9.49 -22.17
CA ARG A 488 34.34 10.37 -21.05
C ARG A 488 35.31 11.45 -21.52
N ILE A 489 34.88 12.71 -21.51
CA ILE A 489 35.66 13.89 -21.89
C ILE A 489 35.80 14.87 -20.71
N PRO A 490 36.96 15.55 -20.55
CA PRO A 490 37.10 16.61 -19.56
C PRO A 490 36.30 17.85 -20.00
N VAL A 491 35.32 18.28 -19.19
CA VAL A 491 34.49 19.46 -19.46
C VAL A 491 34.31 20.23 -18.16
N LYS A 492 34.94 21.40 -18.08
CA LYS A 492 34.96 22.21 -16.85
C LYS A 492 33.54 22.65 -16.45
N GLY A 493 33.14 22.33 -15.22
CA GLY A 493 31.80 22.60 -14.69
C GLY A 493 30.74 21.53 -15.01
N ALA A 494 31.09 20.46 -15.73
CA ALA A 494 30.23 19.29 -15.85
C ALA A 494 30.42 18.36 -14.65
N ILE A 495 29.36 17.72 -14.17
CA ILE A 495 29.44 16.68 -13.12
C ILE A 495 28.62 15.47 -13.56
N SER A 496 29.24 14.29 -13.53
CA SER A 496 28.63 13.03 -13.94
C SER A 496 28.48 12.06 -12.77
N ALA A 497 27.53 11.12 -12.85
CA ALA A 497 27.38 10.02 -11.89
C ALA A 497 26.81 8.75 -12.54
N LEU A 498 27.29 7.58 -12.09
CA LEU A 498 26.76 6.25 -12.43
C LEU A 498 25.42 5.97 -11.75
N ARG A 499 24.60 5.10 -12.35
CA ARG A 499 23.47 4.41 -11.68
C ARG A 499 23.96 3.11 -11.00
N GLN A 500 23.55 2.83 -9.75
CA GLN A 500 24.04 1.75 -8.87
C GLN A 500 22.94 0.92 -8.18
#